data_AF-A0A4W3HAJ7-F1
#
_entry.id   AF-A0A4W3HAJ7-F1
#
_cell.length_a   1.000
_cell.length_b   1.000
_cell.length_c   1.000
_cell.angle_alpha   90.00
_cell.angle_beta   90.00
_cell.angle_gamma   90.00
#
_symmetry.space_group_name_H-M   'P 1'
#
loop_
_entity.id
_entity.type
_entity.pdbx_description
1 polymer ?
#
loop_
_entity_poly.entity_id
_entity_poly.type
_entity_poly.pdbx_seq_one_letter_code
_entity_poly.pdbx_strand_id
1 'polypeptide(L)'
;SLCCFLGQPFETTILTNGAVANVICSILLGNRFNYDDQTFVNLIRIINENIRLAISPTLQLINFLFPFLDFLPGKHRTFLSNEEIIRTFLRKILKENRQDLNIDSVRSFIQAFMVKQQEVNNNNNIIVILA
;
A
#
# COMPACT_ATOMS: atom_id res chain seq x y z
N SER A 1 -25.32 -11.36 -11.28
CA SER A 1 -25.80 -10.09 -10.70
C SER A 1 -25.89 -10.23 -9.20
N LEU A 2 -24.99 -9.55 -8.51
CA LEU A 2 -24.61 -9.65 -7.10
C LEU A 2 -25.61 -8.88 -6.20
N CYS A 3 -26.92 -9.10 -6.34
CA CYS A 3 -27.91 -8.16 -5.81
C CYS A 3 -28.37 -8.42 -4.36
N CYS A 4 -28.08 -9.56 -3.73
CA CYS A 4 -28.61 -9.80 -2.38
C CYS A 4 -27.68 -10.64 -1.50
N PHE A 5 -26.77 -9.99 -0.78
CA PHE A 5 -26.48 -10.43 0.59
C PHE A 5 -27.14 -9.39 1.51
N LEU A 6 -28.37 -9.72 1.95
CA LEU A 6 -29.06 -9.17 3.13
C LEU A 6 -29.61 -7.72 3.10
N GLY A 7 -29.83 -7.11 1.94
CA GLY A 7 -30.68 -5.89 1.85
C GLY A 7 -30.22 -4.68 2.66
N GLN A 8 -28.98 -4.70 3.17
CA GLN A 8 -28.38 -3.58 3.88
C GLN A 8 -27.49 -2.78 2.93
N PRO A 9 -27.46 -1.44 3.05
CA PRO A 9 -26.51 -0.63 2.29
C PRO A 9 -25.10 -1.01 2.73
N PHE A 10 -24.32 -1.56 1.80
CA PHE A 10 -22.91 -1.86 2.00
C PHE A 10 -22.04 -0.97 1.11
N GLU A 11 -20.85 -0.62 1.58
CA GLU A 11 -19.94 0.28 0.87
C GLU A 11 -19.25 -0.47 -0.28
N THR A 12 -19.86 -0.43 -1.47
CA THR A 12 -19.40 -1.14 -2.67
C THR A 12 -17.97 -0.77 -3.10
N THR A 13 -17.56 0.48 -2.85
CA THR A 13 -16.22 0.99 -3.15
C THR A 13 -15.14 0.26 -2.35
N ILE A 14 -15.37 0.04 -1.04
CA ILE A 14 -14.41 -0.67 -0.18
C ILE A 14 -14.31 -2.13 -0.61
N LEU A 15 -15.43 -2.79 -0.91
CA LEU A 15 -15.41 -4.20 -1.32
C LEU A 15 -14.68 -4.38 -2.66
N THR A 16 -14.97 -3.52 -3.63
CA THR A 16 -14.37 -3.59 -4.97
C THR A 16 -12.87 -3.28 -4.91
N ASN A 17 -12.48 -2.19 -4.23
CA ASN A 17 -11.08 -1.81 -4.09
C ASN A 17 -10.32 -2.80 -3.23
N GLY A 18 -10.97 -3.35 -2.20
CA GLY A 18 -10.46 -4.45 -1.40
C GLY A 18 -10.17 -5.67 -2.24
N ALA A 19 -11.06 -6.05 -3.17
CA ALA A 19 -10.83 -7.20 -4.04
C ALA A 19 -9.64 -7.00 -4.98
N VAL A 20 -9.53 -5.83 -5.61
CA VAL A 20 -8.37 -5.47 -6.46
C VAL A 20 -7.08 -5.48 -5.64
N ALA A 21 -7.09 -4.82 -4.48
CA ALA A 21 -5.93 -4.79 -3.60
C ALA A 21 -5.55 -6.18 -3.10
N ASN A 22 -6.51 -7.06 -2.84
CA ASN A 22 -6.24 -8.42 -2.36
C ASN A 22 -5.58 -9.28 -3.45
N VAL A 23 -5.94 -9.08 -4.72
CA VAL A 23 -5.21 -9.71 -5.85
C VAL A 23 -3.76 -9.24 -5.86
N ILE A 24 -3.52 -7.93 -5.74
CA ILE A 24 -2.16 -7.37 -5.71
C ILE A 24 -1.39 -7.89 -4.49
N CYS A 25 -1.99 -7.88 -3.30
CA CYS A 25 -1.41 -8.40 -2.07
C CYS A 25 -1.08 -9.90 -2.19
N SER A 26 -1.91 -10.69 -2.86
CA SER A 26 -1.63 -12.12 -3.05
C SER A 26 -0.39 -12.36 -3.92
N ILE A 27 -0.14 -11.50 -4.91
CA ILE A 27 1.07 -11.57 -5.74
C ILE A 27 2.29 -11.08 -4.94
N LEU A 28 2.15 -9.93 -4.27
CA LEU A 28 3.25 -9.31 -3.54
C LEU A 28 3.68 -10.12 -2.31
N LEU A 29 2.71 -10.63 -1.54
CA LEU A 29 2.89 -11.23 -0.22
C LEU A 29 2.71 -12.75 -0.21
N GLY A 30 2.20 -13.33 -1.30
CA GLY A 30 1.85 -14.75 -1.35
C GLY A 30 0.54 -15.09 -0.63
N ASN A 31 -0.09 -14.12 0.04
CA ASN A 31 -1.24 -14.31 0.92
C ASN A 31 -2.35 -13.28 0.64
N ARG A 32 -3.59 -13.67 0.94
CA ARG A 32 -4.77 -12.81 0.85
C ARG A 32 -5.17 -12.29 2.23
N PHE A 33 -5.65 -11.05 2.28
CA PHE A 33 -6.24 -10.47 3.49
C PHE A 33 -7.72 -10.84 3.60
N ASN A 34 -8.21 -10.98 4.84
CA ASN A 34 -9.64 -11.10 5.09
C ASN A 34 -10.30 -9.71 4.92
N TYR A 35 -11.50 -9.68 4.36
CA TYR A 35 -12.26 -8.43 4.20
C TYR A 35 -12.78 -7.88 5.53
N ASP A 36 -12.85 -8.72 6.57
CA ASP A 36 -13.17 -8.31 7.94
C ASP A 36 -11.94 -7.81 8.73
N ASP A 37 -10.72 -7.87 8.15
CA ASP A 37 -9.53 -7.34 8.79
C ASP A 37 -9.57 -5.81 8.77
N GLN A 38 -9.83 -5.22 9.95
CA GLN A 38 -9.92 -3.79 10.11
C GLN A 38 -8.65 -3.04 9.69
N THR A 39 -7.49 -3.68 9.78
CA THR A 39 -6.21 -3.12 9.32
C THR A 39 -6.20 -2.98 7.81
N PHE A 40 -6.63 -4.02 7.11
CA PHE A 40 -6.72 -4.04 5.66
C PHE A 40 -7.78 -3.05 5.16
N VAL A 41 -8.97 -3.04 5.76
CA VAL A 41 -10.04 -2.09 5.42
C VAL A 41 -9.58 -0.63 5.61
N ASN A 42 -8.88 -0.33 6.70
CA ASN A 42 -8.33 1.00 6.94
C ASN A 42 -7.27 1.38 5.90
N LEU A 43 -6.40 0.43 5.51
CA LEU A 43 -5.42 0.66 4.46
C LEU A 43 -6.09 1.01 3.12
N ILE A 44 -7.14 0.30 2.73
CA ILE A 44 -7.92 0.60 1.52
C ILE A 44 -8.54 2.01 1.60
N ARG A 45 -9.09 2.39 2.75
CA ARG A 45 -9.67 3.72 2.96
C ARG A 45 -8.62 4.83 2.78
N ILE A 46 -7.45 4.67 3.37
CA ILE A 46 -6.33 5.62 3.27
C ILE A 46 -5.82 5.73 1.83
N ILE A 47 -5.67 4.59 1.13
CA ILE A 47 -5.25 4.59 -0.28
C ILE A 47 -6.30 5.31 -1.15
N ASN A 48 -7.58 5.03 -0.95
CA ASN A 48 -8.67 5.69 -1.68
C ASN A 48 -8.68 7.21 -1.43
N GLU A 49 -8.47 7.64 -0.19
CA GLU A 49 -8.36 9.04 0.16
C GLU A 49 -7.17 9.69 -0.55
N ASN A 50 -5.99 9.06 -0.51
CA ASN A 50 -4.79 9.57 -1.18
C ASN A 50 -4.96 9.66 -2.70
N ILE A 51 -5.59 8.68 -3.35
CA ILE A 51 -5.90 8.72 -4.78
C ILE A 51 -6.82 9.91 -5.08
N ARG A 52 -7.87 10.11 -4.26
CA ARG A 52 -8.78 11.24 -4.42
C ARG A 52 -8.08 12.59 -4.22
N LEU A 53 -7.16 12.68 -3.26
CA LEU A 53 -6.33 13.86 -3.03
C LEU A 53 -5.39 14.12 -4.20
N ALA A 54 -4.75 13.08 -4.74
CA ALA A 54 -3.82 13.19 -5.86
C ALA A 54 -4.52 13.63 -7.17
N ILE A 55 -5.74 13.15 -7.42
CA ILE A 55 -6.50 13.47 -8.64
C ILE A 55 -7.24 14.81 -8.51
N SER A 56 -7.41 15.35 -7.30
CA SER A 56 -8.14 16.60 -7.05
C SER A 56 -7.51 17.78 -7.82
N PRO A 57 -8.17 18.31 -8.88
CA PRO A 57 -7.61 19.36 -9.74
C PRO A 57 -7.32 20.65 -8.95
N THR A 58 -8.16 20.93 -7.96
CA THR A 58 -7.99 22.07 -7.04
C THR A 58 -6.69 21.99 -6.24
N LEU A 59 -6.22 20.79 -5.87
CA LEU A 59 -5.00 20.63 -5.08
C LEU A 59 -3.74 20.76 -5.94
N GLN A 60 -3.77 20.19 -7.14
CA GLN A 60 -2.69 20.38 -8.11
C GLN A 60 -2.55 21.86 -8.48
N LEU A 61 -3.67 22.55 -8.69
CA LEU A 61 -3.69 23.97 -9.05
C LEU A 61 -3.21 24.88 -7.91
N ILE A 62 -3.64 24.62 -6.66
CA ILE A 62 -3.19 25.41 -5.50
C ILE A 62 -1.69 25.22 -5.25
N ASN A 63 -1.19 23.98 -5.30
CA ASN A 63 0.25 23.72 -5.14
C ASN A 63 1.07 24.35 -6.26
N PHE A 64 0.56 24.36 -7.50
CA PHE A 64 1.23 24.97 -8.64
C PHE A 64 1.24 26.51 -8.57
N LEU A 65 0.11 27.14 -8.21
CA LEU A 65 -0.01 28.59 -8.17
C LEU A 65 0.63 29.20 -6.92
N PHE A 66 0.70 28.46 -5.82
CA PHE A 66 1.12 28.99 -4.52
C PHE A 66 2.03 28.00 -3.74
N PRO A 67 3.23 27.68 -4.24
CA PRO A 67 4.15 26.72 -3.60
C PRO A 67 4.62 27.16 -2.20
N PHE A 68 4.54 28.44 -1.86
CA PHE A 68 4.89 28.96 -0.53
C PHE A 68 3.80 28.71 0.54
N LEU A 69 2.62 28.21 0.15
CA LEU A 69 1.54 27.84 1.07
C LEU A 69 1.71 26.45 1.71
N ASP A 70 2.83 25.76 1.43
CA ASP A 70 3.17 24.46 2.01
C ASP A 70 3.22 24.44 3.56
N PHE A 71 3.37 25.60 4.21
CA PHE A 71 3.36 25.67 5.67
C PHE A 71 1.94 25.62 6.28
N LEU A 72 0.89 25.93 5.50
CA LEU A 72 -0.49 26.03 6.01
C LEU A 72 -1.06 24.65 6.40
N PRO A 73 -1.96 24.58 7.40
CA PRO A 73 -2.71 23.36 7.65
C PRO A 73 -3.61 23.08 6.43
N GLY A 74 -3.45 21.92 5.80
CA GLY A 74 -4.18 21.60 4.57
C GLY A 74 -4.09 20.13 4.19
N LYS A 75 -4.78 19.78 3.11
CA LYS A 75 -4.90 18.39 2.61
C LYS A 75 -3.56 17.74 2.26
N HIS A 76 -2.50 18.52 2.02
CA HIS A 76 -1.14 17.99 1.85
C HIS A 76 -0.60 17.34 3.15
N ARG A 77 -0.94 17.87 4.34
CA ARG A 77 -0.54 17.25 5.62
C ARG A 77 -1.25 15.92 5.84
N THR A 78 -2.53 15.84 5.45
CA THR A 78 -3.28 14.57 5.45
C THR A 78 -2.62 13.55 4.53
N PHE A 79 -2.21 13.96 3.33
CA PHE A 79 -1.48 13.09 2.40
C PHE A 79 -0.16 12.57 3.01
N LEU A 80 0.65 13.45 3.59
CA LEU A 80 1.92 13.07 4.24
C LEU A 80 1.71 12.13 5.43
N SER A 81 0.70 12.39 6.28
CA SER A 81 0.35 11.51 7.39
C SER A 81 -0.13 10.14 6.91
N ASN A 82 -0.95 10.10 5.87
CA ASN A 82 -1.40 8.87 5.23
C ASN A 82 -0.22 8.08 4.64
N GLU A 83 0.77 8.76 4.05
CA GLU A 83 2.00 8.14 3.55
C GLU A 83 2.78 7.44 4.67
N GLU A 84 2.89 8.07 5.84
CA GLU A 84 3.57 7.46 7.00
C GLU A 84 2.87 6.19 7.48
N ILE A 85 1.53 6.17 7.49
CA ILE A 85 0.75 4.99 7.86
C ILE A 85 1.00 3.85 6.85
N ILE A 86 0.93 4.15 5.55
CA ILE A 86 1.21 3.17 4.48
C ILE A 86 2.64 2.63 4.60
N ARG A 87 3.62 3.51 4.82
CA ARG A 87 5.03 3.12 4.97
C ARG A 87 5.24 2.23 6.19
N THR A 88 4.58 2.52 7.30
CA THR A 88 4.62 1.69 8.51
C THR A 88 4.05 0.30 8.26
N PHE A 89 2.92 0.21 7.54
CA PHE A 89 2.33 -1.07 7.14
C PHE A 89 3.29 -1.88 6.25
N LEU A 90 3.87 -1.25 5.22
CA LEU A 90 4.83 -1.90 4.33
C LEU A 90 6.08 -2.39 5.08
N ARG A 91 6.62 -1.60 6.00
CA ARG A 91 7.78 -2.00 6.82
C ARG A 91 7.48 -3.22 7.68
N LYS A 92 6.29 -3.30 8.28
CA LYS A 92 5.85 -4.47 9.05
C LYS A 92 5.85 -5.72 8.16
N ILE A 93 5.21 -5.63 7.00
CA ILE A 93 5.09 -6.74 6.04
C ILE A 93 6.47 -7.18 5.50
N LEU A 94 7.35 -6.24 5.18
CA LEU A 94 8.72 -6.53 4.73
C LEU A 94 9.52 -7.23 5.83
N LYS A 95 9.37 -6.80 7.09
CA LYS A 95 10.02 -7.42 8.24
C LYS A 95 9.55 -8.85 8.45
N GLU A 96 8.24 -9.10 8.40
CA GLU A 96 7.66 -10.44 8.51
C GLU A 96 8.15 -11.35 7.37
N ASN A 97 8.12 -10.88 6.12
CA ASN A 97 8.63 -11.63 4.97
C ASN A 97 10.13 -11.93 5.08
N ARG A 98 10.92 -11.03 5.67
CA ARG A 98 12.36 -11.25 5.90
C ARG A 98 12.62 -12.31 6.97
N GLN A 99 11.82 -12.35 8.02
CA GLN A 99 11.96 -13.34 9.10
C GLN A 99 11.57 -14.74 8.62
N ASP A 100 10.55 -14.85 7.78
CA ASP A 100 10.04 -16.11 7.23
C ASP A 100 10.68 -16.50 5.89
N LEU A 101 11.75 -15.81 5.47
CA LEU A 101 12.38 -16.05 4.18
C LEU A 101 13.06 -17.42 4.16
N ASN A 102 12.59 -18.31 3.27
CA ASN A 102 13.24 -19.56 2.95
C ASN A 102 13.62 -19.56 1.46
N ILE A 103 14.92 -19.64 1.17
CA ILE A 103 15.46 -19.61 -0.20
C ILE A 103 14.95 -20.81 -1.01
N ASP A 104 14.76 -21.96 -0.36
CA ASP A 104 14.26 -23.18 -0.99
C ASP A 104 12.74 -23.14 -1.23
N SER A 105 12.04 -22.16 -0.65
CA SER A 105 10.59 -22.01 -0.73
C SER A 105 10.17 -20.54 -0.79
N VAL A 106 10.44 -19.92 -1.94
CA VAL A 106 10.01 -18.55 -2.24
C VAL A 106 8.51 -18.54 -2.55
N ARG A 107 7.72 -17.86 -1.72
CA ARG A 107 6.25 -17.90 -1.78
C ARG A 107 5.61 -16.57 -2.21
N SER A 108 6.40 -15.51 -2.34
CA SER A 108 5.90 -14.18 -2.66
C SER A 108 6.87 -13.40 -3.55
N PHE A 109 6.36 -12.42 -4.28
CA PHE A 109 7.22 -11.55 -5.09
C PHE A 109 8.24 -10.78 -4.24
N ILE A 110 7.85 -10.34 -3.04
CA ILE A 110 8.79 -9.69 -2.10
C ILE A 110 9.93 -10.63 -1.73
N GLN A 111 9.65 -11.88 -1.41
CA GLN A 111 10.69 -12.86 -1.10
C GLN A 111 11.60 -13.12 -2.30
N ALA A 112 11.02 -13.26 -3.50
CA ALA A 112 11.81 -13.42 -4.74
C ALA A 112 12.74 -12.23 -4.97
N PHE A 113 12.24 -11.01 -4.77
CA PHE A 113 13.02 -9.79 -4.88
C PHE A 113 14.16 -9.75 -3.86
N MET A 114 13.90 -10.16 -2.60
CA MET A 114 14.92 -10.23 -1.55
C MET A 114 16.03 -11.23 -1.85
N VAL A 115 15.69 -12.43 -2.34
CA VAL A 115 16.68 -13.43 -2.79
C VAL A 115 17.52 -12.85 -3.92
N LYS A 116 16.87 -12.24 -4.92
CA LYS A 116 17.60 -11.64 -6.04
C LYS A 116 18.54 -10.52 -5.61
N GLN A 117 18.14 -9.72 -4.63
CA GLN A 117 18.97 -8.67 -4.06
C GLN A 117 20.20 -9.24 -3.35
N GLN A 118 20.07 -10.35 -2.61
CA GLN A 118 21.20 -11.03 -1.97
C GLN A 118 22.19 -11.58 -3.01
N GLU A 119 21.70 -12.19 -4.09
CA GLU A 119 22.56 -12.65 -5.21
C GLU A 119 23.35 -11.50 -5.83
N VAL A 120 22.69 -10.38 -6.15
CA VAL A 120 23.35 -9.22 -6.76
C VAL A 120 24.37 -8.58 -5.82
N ASN A 121 24.05 -8.46 -4.53
CA ASN A 121 24.99 -7.91 -3.55
C ASN A 121 26.24 -8.79 -3.41
N ASN A 122 26.08 -10.12 -3.38
CA ASN A 122 27.20 -11.05 -3.32
C ASN A 122 28.05 -11.01 -4.61
N ASN A 123 27.44 -10.74 -5.76
CA ASN A 123 28.13 -10.72 -7.04
C ASN A 123 28.79 -9.36 -7.35
N ASN A 124 28.27 -8.24 -6.84
CA ASN A 124 28.68 -6.89 -7.27
C ASN A 124 29.04 -5.89 -6.15
N ASN A 125 29.03 -6.23 -4.85
CA ASN A 125 29.30 -5.25 -3.76
C ASN A 125 28.44 -3.96 -3.85
N ILE A 126 27.24 -4.00 -4.45
CA ILE A 126 26.36 -2.83 -4.53
C ILE A 126 25.31 -2.92 -3.41
N ILE A 127 25.36 -2.01 -2.44
CA ILE A 127 24.31 -1.84 -1.44
C ILE A 127 23.14 -1.11 -2.11
N VAL A 128 22.08 -1.83 -2.48
CA VAL A 128 20.81 -1.18 -2.85
C VAL A 128 19.98 -0.96 -1.59
N ILE A 129 19.77 0.31 -1.28
CA ILE A 129 19.07 0.82 -0.11
C ILE A 129 17.56 0.56 -0.28
N LEU A 130 17.01 -0.28 0.59
CA LEU A 130 15.62 -0.16 1.01
C LEU A 130 15.62 -0.10 2.54
N ALA A 131 15.69 1.11 3.07
CA ALA A 131 15.47 1.48 4.47
C ALA A 131 14.35 2.52 4.55
#